data_AF-A0A923KRP9-F1
#
_entry.id   AF-A0A923KRP9-F1
#
_cell.length_a   1.000
_cell.length_b   1.000
_cell.length_c   1.000
_cell.angle_alpha   90.00
_cell.angle_beta   90.00
_cell.angle_gamma   90.00
#
_symmetry.space_group_name_H-M   'P 1'
#
loop_
_entity.id
_entity.type
_entity.pdbx_description
1 polymer ?
#
loop_
_entity_poly.entity_id
_entity_poly.type
_entity_poly.pdbx_seq_one_letter_code
_entity_poly.pdbx_strand_id
1 'polypeptide(L)' 'MSFRVTVRTATAEYKYFAIAQESAAVFNDAYDRFGVCGVSVNPLKS' A
#
# COMPACT_ATOMS: atom_id res chain seq x y z
N MET A 1 7.71 -11.59 -7.07
CA MET A 1 7.63 -10.20 -7.55
C MET A 1 7.41 -9.29 -6.36
N SER A 2 8.20 -8.22 -6.26
CA SER A 2 8.10 -7.24 -5.20
C SER A 2 7.32 -6.01 -5.70
N PHE A 3 6.49 -5.45 -4.84
CA PHE A 3 5.65 -4.30 -5.11
C PHE A 3 5.99 -3.19 -4.12
N ARG A 4 5.90 -1.94 -4.59
CA ARG A 4 5.88 -0.76 -3.74
C ARG A 4 4.44 -0.33 -3.51
N VAL A 5 4.02 -0.34 -2.26
CA VAL A 5 2.73 0.17 -1.80
C VAL A 5 2.94 1.58 -1.29
N THR A 6 2.16 2.53 -1.80
CA THR A 6 2.07 3.88 -1.25
C THR A 6 0.68 4.07 -0.67
N VAL A 7 0.60 4.45 0.60
CA VAL A 7 -0.65 4.84 1.27
C VAL A 7 -0.63 6.34 1.51
N ARG A 8 -1.59 7.06 0.94
CA ARG A 8 -1.74 8.50 1.08
C ARG A 8 -2.99 8.80 1.90
N THR A 9 -2.78 9.49 3.02
CA THR A 9 -3.84 10.02 3.88
C THR A 9 -4.00 11.52 3.62
N ALA A 10 -4.94 12.17 4.32
CA ALA A 10 -5.13 13.62 4.22
C ALA A 10 -3.89 14.44 4.66
N THR A 11 -3.06 13.87 5.53
CA THR A 11 -1.96 14.60 6.20
C THR A 11 -0.58 14.01 5.95
N ALA A 12 -0.49 12.76 5.47
CA ALA A 12 0.78 12.05 5.33
C ALA A 12 0.78 11.03 4.18
N GLU A 13 1.98 10.72 3.70
CA GLU A 13 2.25 9.66 2.72
C GLU A 13 3.20 8.62 3.31
N TYR A 14 2.82 7.35 3.23
CA TYR A 14 3.60 6.22 3.71
C TYR A 14 3.96 5.27 2.57
N LYS A 15 5.18 4.73 2.58
CA LYS A 15 5.70 3.87 1.51
C LYS A 15 6.22 2.57 2.09
N TYR A 16 5.74 1.46 1.55
CA TYR A 16 6.06 0.10 2.00
C TYR A 16 6.45 -0.78 0.82
N PHE A 17 7.23 -1.82 1.10
CA PHE A 17 7.54 -2.87 0.16
C PHE A 17 6.75 -4.13 0.54
N ALA A 18 5.98 -4.68 -0.40
CA ALA A 18 5.18 -5.87 -0.20
C ALA A 18 5.54 -6.94 -1.24
N ILE A 19 5.43 -8.20 -0.86
CA ILE A 19 5.59 -9.35 -1.76
C ILE A 19 4.21 -9.79 -2.28
N ALA A 20 4.18 -10.33 -3.51
CA ALA A 20 2.97 -10.55 -4.32
C ALA A 20 1.74 -11.11 -3.58
N GLN A 21 1.96 -12.05 -2.66
CA GLN A 21 0.91 -12.76 -1.94
C GLN A 21 0.13 -11.87 -0.95
N GLU A 22 0.68 -10.72 -0.55
CA GLU A 22 0.08 -9.83 0.47
C GLU A 22 -0.61 -8.59 -0.12
N SER A 23 -0.49 -8.37 -1.43
CA SER A 23 -0.97 -7.13 -2.07
C SER A 23 -2.49 -6.91 -2.00
N ALA A 24 -3.30 -7.98 -1.95
CA ALA A 24 -4.75 -7.88 -1.80
C ALA A 24 -5.17 -7.50 -0.37
N ALA A 25 -4.45 -8.01 0.64
CA ALA A 25 -4.71 -7.72 2.05
C ALA A 25 -4.35 -6.26 2.42
N VAL A 26 -3.37 -5.68 1.73
CA VAL A 26 -2.88 -4.31 1.94
C VAL A 26 -3.99 -3.25 1.87
N PHE A 27 -5.00 -3.41 1.02
CA PHE A 27 -6.08 -2.42 0.91
C PHE A 27 -6.96 -2.37 2.17
N ASN A 28 -7.34 -3.55 2.69
CA ASN A 28 -8.15 -3.63 3.91
C ASN A 28 -7.35 -3.21 5.15
N ASP A 29 -6.09 -3.64 5.24
CA ASP A 29 -5.19 -3.26 6.35
C ASP A 29 -4.92 -1.76 6.38
N ALA A 30 -4.70 -1.13 5.21
CA ALA A 30 -4.51 0.31 5.12
C ALA A 30 -5.78 1.09 5.51
N TYR A 31 -6.96 0.60 5.14
CA TYR A 31 -8.21 1.22 5.54
C TYR A 31 -8.47 1.10 7.05
N ASP A 32 -8.24 -0.07 7.65
CA ASP A 32 -8.38 -0.28 9.09
C ASP A 32 -7.41 0.63 9.89
N ARG A 33 -6.17 0.75 9.42
CA ARG A 33 -5.12 1.48 10.11
C ARG A 33 -5.16 3.00 9.92
N PHE A 34 -5.52 3.47 8.72
CA PHE A 34 -5.44 4.90 8.36
C PHE A 34 -6.81 5.53 8.06
N GLY A 35 -7.89 4.75 8.01
CA GLY A 35 -9.22 5.21 7.62
C GLY A 35 -9.30 5.56 6.13
N VAL A 36 -9.92 6.70 5.81
CA VAL A 36 -10.07 7.18 4.43
C VAL A 36 -8.70 7.55 3.85
N CYS A 37 -8.16 6.68 3.01
CA CYS A 37 -6.85 6.82 2.38
C CYS A 37 -6.86 6.35 0.92
N GLY A 38 -5.92 6.87 0.13
CA GLY A 38 -5.64 6.40 -1.22
C GLY A 38 -4.49 5.40 -1.20
N VAL A 39 -4.71 4.20 -1.72
CA VAL A 39 -3.69 3.15 -1.80
C VAL A 39 -3.25 2.98 -3.25
N SER A 40 -1.95 2.97 -3.51
CA SER A 40 -1.36 2.75 -4.83
C SER A 40 -0.31 1.65 -4.78
N VAL A 41 -0.51 0.60 -5.57
CA VAL A 41 0.42 -0.54 -5.65
C VAL A 41 1.12 -0.50 -7.00
N ASN A 42 2.45 -0.42 -6.98
CA ASN A 42 3.27 -0.38 -8.19
C ASN A 42 4.25 -1.55 -8.17
N PRO A 43 4.35 -2.38 -9.22
CA PRO A 43 5.40 -3.38 -9.30
C PRO A 43 6.76 -2.68 -9.29
N LEU A 44 7.69 -3.20 -8.51
CA LEU A 44 9.08 -2.82 -8.65
C LEU A 44 9.58 -3.52 -9.91
N LYS A 45 9.94 -2.73 -10.95
CA LYS A 45 10.62 -3.28 -12.12
C LYS A 45 11.83 -4.08 -11.63
N SER A 46 11.85 -5.36 -12.00
CA SER A 46 13.04 -6.21 -11.89
C SER A 46 14.08 -5.82 -12.93
#